data_AF-A0A1J5JAQ3-F1
#
_entry.id   AF-A0A1J5JAQ3-F1
#
_cell.length_a   1.000
_cell.length_b   1.000
_cell.length_c   1.000
_cell.angle_alpha   90.00
_cell.angle_beta   90.00
_cell.angle_gamma   90.00
#
_symmetry.space_group_name_H-M   'P 1'
#
loop_
_entity.id
_entity.type
_entity.pdbx_description
1 polymer ?
#
loop_
_entity_poly.entity_id
_entity_poly.type
_entity_poly.pdbx_seq_one_letter_code
_entity_poly.pdbx_strand_id
1 'polypeptide(L)'
;MGKNHYKEIKTILNHCRNNRGDQEIVSALSENRIYIYGAGNVGTAVCKLLHDAGIETEAFLDRNCNSGAMHLNKNIYQMDYLDAFTFNKNTDYIIISFIASLAEMKAIKNILNGKGFKNVIHFYDIYRLLITNRLALKSSSAFFVATDVLIDFDEIMDRVLMSSELWQDEISSKTYLDFVSVISSANPDLFSPMICQQQYFVKDIFFNKGYLRFIDCGAYEGDTAAALAANTATARAIVCFEPDPQNFINLCTAMRKQRVANEQILFPCGVWHRSEMVRFRSGTMSTSMISEIGDRYIQCVAIDDVVPDFKPTFIKMDVEGAEYEALRGARKTIKEVTPDLAISVYHRVEHMWEIPLLLKSEHADYAFYLRNHGRHGVETVMYATSL
;
A
#
# COMPACT_ATOMS: atom_id res chain seq x y z
N MET A 1 7.74 -8.16 26.87
CA MET A 1 8.16 -8.42 25.47
C MET A 1 7.33 -9.58 24.97
N GLY A 2 6.54 -9.37 23.92
CA GLY A 2 5.79 -10.44 23.24
C GLY A 2 6.73 -11.49 22.63
N LYS A 3 6.19 -12.60 22.14
CA LYS A 3 6.99 -13.57 21.39
C LYS A 3 7.42 -12.93 20.09
N ASN A 4 8.73 -12.74 19.95
CA ASN A 4 9.32 -12.38 18.67
C ASN A 4 9.34 -13.63 17.76
N HIS A 5 8.69 -13.55 16.59
CA HIS A 5 8.59 -14.63 15.60
C HIS A 5 9.77 -14.71 14.62
N TYR A 6 10.89 -14.05 14.90
CA TYR A 6 12.10 -14.01 14.06
C TYR A 6 12.50 -15.39 13.48
N LYS A 7 12.55 -16.44 14.32
CA LYS A 7 12.96 -17.80 13.88
C LYS A 7 11.96 -18.43 12.91
N GLU A 8 10.67 -18.20 13.11
CA GLU A 8 9.61 -18.70 12.24
C GLU A 8 9.66 -17.99 10.89
N ILE A 9 9.75 -16.66 10.90
CA ILE A 9 9.90 -15.82 9.70
C ILE A 9 11.14 -16.24 8.90
N LYS A 10 12.29 -16.40 9.56
CA LYS A 10 13.53 -16.85 8.91
C LYS A 10 13.37 -18.24 8.27
N THR A 11 12.62 -19.14 8.89
CA THR A 11 12.35 -20.47 8.34
C THR A 11 11.48 -20.38 7.08
N ILE A 12 10.44 -19.54 7.11
CA ILE A 12 9.56 -19.30 5.96
C ILE A 12 10.36 -18.73 4.79
N LEU A 13 11.16 -17.69 5.00
CA LEU A 13 11.94 -17.03 3.95
C LEU A 13 12.99 -17.99 3.33
N ASN A 14 13.66 -18.80 4.15
CA ASN A 14 14.58 -19.83 3.66
C ASN A 14 13.89 -20.89 2.79
N HIS A 15 12.62 -21.21 3.08
CA HIS A 15 11.85 -22.11 2.24
C HIS A 15 11.53 -21.47 0.88
N CYS A 16 11.12 -20.20 0.88
CA CYS A 16 10.84 -19.43 -0.34
C CYS A 16 12.06 -19.32 -1.26
N ARG A 17 13.27 -19.13 -0.72
CA ARG A 17 14.52 -19.07 -1.49
C ARG A 17 14.70 -20.26 -2.45
N ASN A 18 14.22 -21.44 -2.04
CA ASN A 18 14.39 -22.71 -2.73
C ASN A 18 13.20 -23.09 -3.62
N ASN A 19 12.20 -22.21 -3.79
CA ASN A 19 11.03 -22.50 -4.59
C ASN A 19 11.35 -22.50 -6.10
N ARG A 20 11.44 -23.68 -6.71
CA ARG A 20 11.70 -23.84 -8.15
C ARG A 20 10.59 -23.27 -9.03
N GLY A 21 9.34 -23.27 -8.56
CA GLY A 21 8.21 -22.74 -9.31
C GLY A 21 8.30 -21.24 -9.59
N ASP A 22 9.04 -20.49 -8.77
CA ASP A 22 9.20 -19.05 -8.95
C ASP A 22 10.04 -18.71 -10.19
N GLN A 23 11.06 -19.53 -10.52
CA GLN A 23 11.86 -19.34 -11.74
C GLN A 23 11.05 -19.62 -13.01
N GLU A 24 10.18 -20.63 -12.96
CA GLU A 24 9.29 -20.97 -14.07
C GLU A 24 8.31 -19.82 -14.34
N ILE A 25 7.75 -19.21 -13.29
CA ILE A 25 6.84 -18.05 -13.44
C ILE A 25 7.60 -16.87 -14.05
N VAL A 26 8.81 -16.53 -13.58
CA VAL A 26 9.57 -15.38 -14.11
C VAL A 26 9.94 -15.55 -15.59
N SER A 27 10.44 -16.74 -15.97
CA SER A 27 10.74 -17.04 -17.38
C SER A 27 9.47 -16.88 -18.23
N ALA A 28 8.36 -17.43 -17.75
CA ALA A 28 7.12 -17.39 -18.48
C ALA A 28 6.53 -15.97 -18.60
N LEU A 29 6.64 -15.13 -17.57
CA LEU A 29 6.23 -13.73 -17.64
C LEU A 29 7.09 -12.92 -18.64
N SER A 30 8.34 -13.31 -18.85
CA SER A 30 9.24 -12.63 -19.80
C SER A 30 9.01 -13.04 -21.26
N GLU A 31 8.46 -14.24 -21.49
CA GLU A 31 8.33 -14.85 -22.81
C GLU A 31 6.90 -14.79 -23.38
N ASN A 32 5.90 -14.53 -22.53
CA ASN A 32 4.50 -14.63 -22.90
C ASN A 32 3.75 -13.30 -22.74
N ARG A 33 2.62 -13.20 -23.44
CA ARG A 33 1.68 -12.08 -23.30
C ARG A 33 0.98 -12.15 -21.95
N ILE A 34 0.95 -11.03 -21.24
CA ILE A 34 0.37 -10.93 -19.89
C ILE A 34 -0.88 -10.06 -19.90
N TYR A 35 -1.94 -10.57 -19.26
CA TYR A 35 -3.19 -9.85 -19.04
C TYR A 35 -3.47 -9.73 -17.55
N ILE A 36 -3.84 -8.52 -17.11
CA ILE A 36 -4.20 -8.24 -15.72
C ILE A 36 -5.70 -8.33 -15.55
N TYR A 37 -6.19 -9.28 -14.75
CA TYR A 37 -7.63 -9.38 -14.48
C TYR A 37 -7.98 -8.61 -13.21
N GLY A 38 -8.66 -7.48 -13.40
CA GLY A 38 -9.04 -6.49 -12.40
C GLY A 38 -8.37 -5.16 -12.70
N ALA A 39 -9.13 -4.15 -13.16
CA ALA A 39 -8.61 -2.82 -13.48
C ALA A 39 -8.67 -1.84 -12.28
N GLY A 40 -8.76 -2.36 -11.05
CA GLY A 40 -8.74 -1.58 -9.81
C GLY A 40 -7.33 -1.28 -9.29
N ASN A 41 -7.22 -0.94 -8.00
CA ASN A 41 -5.94 -0.60 -7.35
C ASN A 41 -4.91 -1.71 -7.42
N VAL A 42 -5.30 -2.94 -7.07
CA VAL A 42 -4.39 -4.09 -7.08
C VAL A 42 -3.86 -4.34 -8.50
N GLY A 43 -4.73 -4.35 -9.50
CA GLY A 43 -4.28 -4.49 -10.90
C GLY A 43 -3.40 -3.35 -11.38
N THR A 44 -3.66 -2.12 -10.94
CA THR A 44 -2.80 -0.96 -11.21
C THR A 44 -1.41 -1.16 -10.61
N ALA A 45 -1.34 -1.57 -9.34
CA ALA A 45 -0.08 -1.82 -8.64
C ALA A 45 0.72 -2.95 -9.30
N VAL A 46 0.07 -4.07 -9.63
CA VAL A 46 0.72 -5.20 -10.33
C VAL A 46 1.22 -4.78 -11.70
N CYS A 47 0.43 -4.04 -12.48
CA CYS A 47 0.85 -3.58 -13.80
C CYS A 47 2.07 -2.66 -13.73
N LYS A 48 2.11 -1.74 -12.75
CA LYS A 48 3.28 -0.87 -12.52
C LYS A 48 4.49 -1.67 -12.08
N LEU A 49 4.32 -2.61 -11.15
CA LEU A 49 5.42 -3.44 -10.65
C LEU A 49 6.02 -4.33 -11.76
N LEU A 50 5.18 -4.88 -12.65
CA LEU A 50 5.68 -5.61 -13.82
C LEU A 50 6.40 -4.69 -14.81
N HIS A 51 5.85 -3.51 -15.09
CA HIS A 51 6.51 -2.52 -15.94
C HIS A 51 7.85 -2.08 -15.36
N ASP A 52 7.91 -1.84 -14.05
CA ASP A 52 9.14 -1.50 -13.34
C ASP A 52 10.16 -2.65 -13.43
N ALA A 53 9.71 -3.92 -13.49
CA ALA A 53 10.56 -5.08 -13.78
C ALA A 53 10.94 -5.23 -15.27
N GLY A 54 10.49 -4.32 -16.13
CA GLY A 54 10.64 -4.38 -17.58
C GLY A 54 9.86 -5.50 -18.24
N ILE A 55 8.73 -5.87 -17.66
CA ILE A 55 7.76 -6.84 -18.19
C ILE A 55 6.52 -6.06 -18.63
N GLU A 56 6.24 -6.06 -19.92
CA GLU A 56 5.07 -5.38 -20.46
C GLU A 56 3.80 -6.22 -20.34
N THR A 57 2.70 -5.56 -19.99
CA THR A 57 1.36 -6.16 -19.98
C THR A 57 0.59 -5.73 -21.23
N GLU A 58 -0.24 -6.62 -21.78
CA GLU A 58 -1.00 -6.34 -23.00
C GLU A 58 -2.23 -5.47 -22.72
N ALA A 59 -3.05 -5.90 -21.76
CA ALA A 59 -4.33 -5.29 -21.46
C ALA A 59 -4.85 -5.65 -20.07
N PHE A 60 -5.86 -4.91 -19.63
CA PHE A 60 -6.67 -5.28 -18.48
C PHE A 60 -7.89 -6.07 -18.92
N LEU A 61 -8.31 -7.00 -18.08
CA LEU A 61 -9.62 -7.65 -18.15
C LEU A 61 -10.42 -7.15 -16.96
N ASP A 62 -11.69 -6.82 -17.15
CA ASP A 62 -12.58 -6.46 -16.05
C ASP A 62 -14.01 -6.93 -16.33
N ARG A 63 -14.81 -7.20 -15.30
CA ARG A 63 -16.23 -7.54 -15.49
C ARG A 63 -17.08 -6.28 -15.67
N ASN A 64 -16.66 -5.19 -15.05
CA ASN A 64 -17.44 -3.97 -14.87
C ASN A 64 -16.91 -2.82 -15.75
N CYS A 65 -16.47 -3.11 -16.97
CA CYS A 65 -15.98 -2.07 -17.89
C CYS A 65 -16.94 -1.82 -19.05
N ASN A 66 -17.01 -0.55 -19.48
CA ASN A 66 -17.69 -0.16 -20.72
C ASN A 66 -16.78 -0.46 -21.94
N SER A 67 -17.39 -0.67 -23.11
CA SER A 67 -16.64 -0.86 -24.36
C SER A 67 -15.72 0.33 -24.66
N GLY A 68 -14.45 0.06 -25.00
CA GLY A 68 -13.45 1.08 -25.32
C GLY A 68 -12.82 1.77 -24.10
N ALA A 69 -13.06 1.28 -22.87
CA ALA A 69 -12.39 1.79 -21.69
C ALA A 69 -10.87 1.52 -21.73
N MET A 70 -10.09 2.45 -21.19
CA MET A 70 -8.64 2.33 -21.09
C MET A 70 -8.17 2.56 -19.65
N HIS A 71 -7.09 1.87 -19.27
CA HIS A 71 -6.43 1.97 -17.98
C HIS A 71 -4.92 1.92 -18.16
N LEU A 72 -4.18 2.92 -17.64
CA LEU A 72 -2.72 3.02 -17.81
C LEU A 72 -2.28 2.95 -19.30
N ASN A 73 -3.01 3.64 -20.20
CA ASN A 73 -2.83 3.58 -21.65
C ASN A 73 -2.97 2.18 -22.28
N LYS A 74 -3.56 1.23 -21.57
CA LYS A 74 -3.87 -0.12 -22.04
C LYS A 74 -5.38 -0.30 -22.11
N ASN A 75 -5.86 -1.12 -23.04
CA ASN A 75 -7.31 -1.37 -23.17
C ASN A 75 -7.82 -2.18 -21.97
N ILE A 76 -9.08 -1.95 -21.59
CA ILE A 76 -9.83 -2.81 -20.67
C ILE A 76 -10.84 -3.61 -21.48
N TYR A 77 -10.75 -4.93 -21.42
CA TYR A 77 -11.67 -5.83 -22.10
C TYR A 77 -12.65 -6.47 -21.12
N GLN A 78 -13.92 -6.51 -21.52
CA GLN A 78 -14.93 -7.14 -20.70
C GLN A 78 -14.83 -8.66 -20.80
N MET A 79 -14.78 -9.31 -19.63
CA MET A 79 -14.50 -10.74 -19.50
C MET A 79 -15.52 -11.65 -20.22
N ASP A 80 -16.75 -11.18 -20.42
CA ASP A 80 -17.80 -11.96 -21.08
C ASP A 80 -17.67 -11.95 -22.61
N TYR A 81 -16.81 -11.10 -23.18
CA TYR A 81 -16.58 -10.95 -24.62
C TYR A 81 -15.22 -11.49 -25.09
N LEU A 82 -14.57 -12.34 -24.29
CA LEU A 82 -13.25 -12.90 -24.62
C LEU A 82 -13.22 -13.68 -25.93
N ASP A 83 -14.35 -14.22 -26.39
CA ASP A 83 -14.43 -14.97 -27.66
C ASP A 83 -14.21 -14.07 -28.88
N ALA A 84 -14.33 -12.75 -28.74
CA ALA A 84 -14.02 -11.78 -29.78
C ALA A 84 -12.51 -11.48 -29.91
N PHE A 85 -11.67 -11.99 -29.01
CA PHE A 85 -10.24 -11.71 -28.97
C PHE A 85 -9.40 -12.95 -29.32
N THR A 86 -8.26 -12.75 -29.98
CA THR A 86 -7.32 -13.82 -30.35
C THR A 86 -6.37 -14.14 -29.19
N PHE A 87 -6.91 -14.75 -28.14
CA PHE A 87 -6.10 -15.33 -27.06
C PHE A 87 -5.42 -16.62 -27.53
N ASN A 88 -4.13 -16.75 -27.26
CA ASN A 88 -3.45 -18.03 -27.28
C ASN A 88 -3.56 -18.64 -25.88
N LYS A 89 -4.67 -19.32 -25.63
CA LYS A 89 -5.02 -19.87 -24.31
C LYS A 89 -3.99 -20.88 -23.73
N ASN A 90 -3.07 -21.36 -24.56
CA ASN A 90 -1.97 -22.23 -24.12
C ASN A 90 -0.75 -21.47 -23.58
N THR A 91 -0.51 -20.24 -24.05
CA THR A 91 0.71 -19.47 -23.72
C THR A 91 0.40 -18.18 -22.97
N ASP A 92 -0.70 -17.49 -23.27
CA ASP A 92 -1.08 -16.25 -22.61
C ASP A 92 -1.29 -16.43 -21.10
N TYR A 93 -0.75 -15.49 -20.32
CA TYR A 93 -0.84 -15.47 -18.85
C TYR A 93 -1.94 -14.52 -18.38
N ILE A 94 -2.75 -14.98 -17.43
CA ILE A 94 -3.72 -14.14 -16.72
C ILE A 94 -3.30 -14.02 -15.25
N ILE A 95 -3.17 -12.78 -14.78
CA ILE A 95 -2.88 -12.48 -13.38
C ILE A 95 -4.13 -11.91 -12.71
N ILE A 96 -4.77 -12.71 -11.86
CA ILE A 96 -5.92 -12.29 -11.07
C ILE A 96 -5.46 -11.27 -10.02
N SER A 97 -5.92 -10.03 -10.15
CA SER A 97 -5.38 -8.85 -9.46
C SER A 97 -6.47 -8.03 -8.77
N PHE A 98 -7.16 -8.69 -7.83
CA PHE A 98 -8.11 -8.09 -6.89
C PHE A 98 -8.19 -8.92 -5.62
N ILE A 99 -8.62 -8.30 -4.52
CA ILE A 99 -8.72 -8.96 -3.22
C ILE A 99 -9.87 -9.96 -3.21
N ALA A 100 -9.57 -11.19 -2.82
CA ALA A 100 -10.52 -12.29 -2.69
C ALA A 100 -9.96 -13.35 -1.73
N SER A 101 -10.86 -14.15 -1.13
CA SER A 101 -10.47 -15.34 -0.35
C SER A 101 -9.84 -16.41 -1.25
N LEU A 102 -9.15 -17.39 -0.65
CA LEU A 102 -8.57 -18.49 -1.41
C LEU A 102 -9.64 -19.30 -2.17
N ALA A 103 -10.83 -19.46 -1.58
CA ALA A 103 -11.95 -20.16 -2.19
C ALA A 103 -12.48 -19.41 -3.44
N GLU A 104 -12.66 -18.10 -3.34
CA GLU A 104 -13.09 -17.25 -4.45
C GLU A 104 -12.04 -17.22 -5.57
N MET A 105 -10.76 -17.08 -5.22
CA MET A 105 -9.65 -17.14 -6.18
C MET A 105 -9.60 -18.47 -6.93
N LYS A 106 -9.79 -19.60 -6.23
CA LYS A 106 -9.89 -20.93 -6.86
C LYS A 106 -11.10 -21.02 -7.78
N ALA A 107 -12.25 -20.48 -7.38
CA ALA A 107 -13.44 -20.48 -8.23
C ALA A 107 -13.22 -19.69 -9.53
N ILE A 108 -12.61 -18.50 -9.45
CA ILE A 108 -12.28 -17.68 -10.62
C ILE A 108 -11.27 -18.39 -11.52
N LYS A 109 -10.22 -18.99 -10.94
CA LYS A 109 -9.24 -19.79 -11.68
C LYS A 109 -9.90 -20.97 -12.40
N ASN A 110 -10.84 -21.66 -11.76
CA ASN A 110 -11.59 -22.75 -12.38
C ASN A 110 -12.45 -22.27 -13.56
N ILE A 111 -13.08 -21.09 -13.45
CA ILE A 111 -13.84 -20.48 -14.55
C ILE A 111 -12.92 -20.18 -15.74
N LEU A 112 -11.73 -19.62 -15.49
CA LEU A 112 -10.73 -19.31 -16.51
C LEU A 112 -10.19 -20.58 -17.19
N ASN A 113 -9.88 -21.60 -16.41
CA ASN A 113 -9.45 -22.91 -16.90
C ASN A 113 -10.56 -23.57 -17.74
N GLY A 114 -11.83 -23.46 -17.32
CA GLY A 114 -12.99 -23.92 -18.08
C GLY A 114 -13.18 -23.21 -19.42
N LYS A 115 -12.72 -21.95 -19.52
CA LYS A 115 -12.63 -21.20 -20.79
C LYS A 115 -11.39 -21.57 -21.63
N GLY A 116 -10.51 -22.43 -21.11
CA GLY A 116 -9.35 -22.98 -21.81
C GLY A 116 -8.00 -22.34 -21.48
N PHE A 117 -7.96 -21.29 -20.65
CA PHE A 117 -6.70 -20.67 -20.23
C PHE A 117 -5.91 -21.62 -19.34
N LYS A 118 -4.66 -21.91 -19.69
CA LYS A 118 -3.80 -22.83 -18.92
C LYS A 118 -2.96 -22.11 -17.86
N ASN A 119 -2.62 -20.84 -18.11
CA ASN A 119 -1.66 -20.09 -17.32
C ASN A 119 -2.37 -18.99 -16.52
N VAL A 120 -2.86 -19.36 -15.34
CA VAL A 120 -3.59 -18.45 -14.45
C VAL A 120 -2.92 -18.42 -13.09
N ILE A 121 -2.44 -17.24 -12.69
CA ILE A 121 -1.78 -16.98 -11.39
C ILE A 121 -2.50 -15.85 -10.64
N HIS A 122 -2.14 -15.65 -9.38
CA HIS A 122 -2.68 -14.58 -8.53
C HIS A 122 -1.62 -13.51 -8.30
N PHE A 123 -2.04 -12.28 -8.00
CA PHE A 123 -1.08 -11.20 -7.72
C PHE A 123 -0.16 -11.50 -6.51
N TYR A 124 -0.58 -12.35 -5.56
CA TYR A 124 0.30 -12.81 -4.49
C TYR A 124 1.49 -13.63 -4.99
N ASP A 125 1.38 -14.32 -6.13
CA ASP A 125 2.54 -14.95 -6.76
C ASP A 125 3.54 -13.88 -7.17
N ILE A 126 3.09 -12.75 -7.72
CA ILE A 126 3.95 -11.63 -8.10
C ILE A 126 4.63 -11.00 -6.88
N TYR A 127 3.88 -10.79 -5.78
CA TYR A 127 4.46 -10.27 -4.53
C TYR A 127 5.49 -11.23 -3.93
N ARG A 128 5.25 -12.55 -4.03
CA ARG A 128 6.24 -13.56 -3.65
C ARG A 128 7.53 -13.40 -4.46
N LEU A 129 7.44 -13.24 -5.79
CA LEU A 129 8.60 -13.05 -6.66
C LEU A 129 9.41 -11.79 -6.32
N LEU A 130 8.72 -10.73 -5.88
CA LEU A 130 9.39 -9.50 -5.43
C LEU A 130 10.19 -9.78 -4.15
N ILE A 131 9.58 -10.37 -3.13
CA ILE A 131 10.27 -10.67 -1.87
C ILE A 131 11.38 -11.70 -2.07
N THR A 132 11.21 -12.65 -2.99
CA THR A 132 12.25 -13.64 -3.33
C THR A 132 13.35 -13.10 -4.24
N ASN A 133 13.29 -11.81 -4.58
CA ASN A 133 14.18 -11.15 -5.54
C ASN A 133 14.34 -11.94 -6.85
N ARG A 134 13.25 -12.59 -7.27
CA ARG A 134 13.17 -13.28 -8.57
C ARG A 134 12.67 -12.34 -9.65
N LEU A 135 11.99 -11.27 -9.26
CA LEU A 135 11.57 -10.19 -10.13
C LEU A 135 12.39 -8.92 -9.83
N ALA A 136 13.42 -8.68 -10.63
CA ALA A 136 14.27 -7.51 -10.50
C ALA A 136 13.59 -6.26 -11.06
N LEU A 137 13.47 -5.20 -10.26
CA LEU A 137 12.96 -3.90 -10.70
C LEU A 137 14.08 -3.12 -11.43
N LYS A 138 13.85 -2.77 -12.70
CA LYS A 138 14.71 -1.95 -13.57
C LYS A 138 14.48 -0.44 -13.39
N SER A 139 13.29 -0.06 -12.91
CA SER A 139 12.85 1.33 -12.79
C SER A 139 12.84 1.77 -11.33
N SER A 140 13.49 2.91 -11.09
CA SER A 140 13.53 3.64 -9.83
C SER A 140 12.18 4.30 -9.51
N SER A 141 11.20 3.53 -9.01
CA SER A 141 10.10 4.10 -8.23
C SER A 141 10.59 4.43 -6.81
N ALA A 142 11.41 5.50 -6.76
CA ALA A 142 11.87 6.30 -5.60
C ALA A 142 12.56 5.59 -4.41
N PHE A 143 12.60 4.26 -4.39
CA PHE A 143 13.16 3.49 -3.27
C PHE A 143 14.64 3.16 -3.41
N PHE A 144 15.10 3.00 -4.65
CA PHE A 144 16.49 2.75 -4.94
C PHE A 144 17.14 4.11 -5.17
N VAL A 145 18.11 4.46 -4.33
CA VAL A 145 19.14 5.44 -4.68
C VAL A 145 19.54 5.19 -6.15
N ALA A 146 19.77 6.26 -6.89
CA ALA A 146 20.23 6.29 -8.29
C ALA A 146 21.48 5.41 -8.53
N THR A 147 21.28 4.10 -8.55
CA THR A 147 22.27 3.07 -8.80
C THR A 147 21.54 1.91 -9.42
N ASP A 148 21.98 1.47 -10.60
CA ASP A 148 21.57 0.28 -11.34
C ASP A 148 21.85 -1.05 -10.56
N VAL A 149 21.69 -1.06 -9.25
CA VAL A 149 22.05 -2.14 -8.35
C VAL A 149 20.81 -2.97 -8.07
N LEU A 150 20.81 -4.16 -8.63
CA LEU A 150 19.93 -5.26 -8.23
C LEU A 150 20.11 -5.47 -6.71
N ILE A 151 19.12 -5.10 -5.90
CA ILE A 151 19.09 -5.51 -4.49
C ILE A 151 19.07 -7.04 -4.46
N ASP A 152 19.88 -7.66 -3.61
CA ASP A 152 19.91 -9.14 -3.47
C ASP A 152 18.74 -9.62 -2.59
N PHE A 153 18.30 -10.87 -2.80
CA PHE A 153 17.32 -11.54 -1.94
C PHE A 153 17.75 -11.50 -0.47
N ASP A 154 19.04 -11.68 -0.22
CA ASP A 154 19.59 -11.69 1.14
C ASP A 154 19.41 -10.32 1.82
N GLU A 155 19.48 -9.20 1.08
CA GLU A 155 19.20 -7.86 1.63
C GLU A 155 17.71 -7.67 1.97
N ILE A 156 16.79 -8.10 1.09
CA ILE A 156 15.35 -8.03 1.38
C ILE A 156 15.02 -8.90 2.59
N MET A 157 15.57 -10.12 2.63
CA MET A 157 15.40 -11.04 3.76
C MET A 157 15.89 -10.40 5.05
N ASP A 158 17.06 -9.77 5.04
CA ASP A 158 17.61 -9.08 6.22
C ASP A 158 16.71 -7.93 6.67
N ARG A 159 16.18 -7.11 5.75
CA ARG A 159 15.22 -6.04 6.08
C ARG A 159 13.92 -6.58 6.70
N VAL A 160 13.35 -7.63 6.12
CA VAL A 160 12.15 -8.28 6.67
C VAL A 160 12.42 -8.82 8.08
N LEU A 161 13.58 -9.44 8.29
CA LEU A 161 13.99 -9.94 9.59
C LEU A 161 14.23 -8.81 10.60
N MET A 162 14.93 -7.74 10.23
CA MET A 162 15.14 -6.57 11.09
C MET A 162 13.82 -5.92 11.49
N SER A 163 12.89 -5.76 10.55
CA SER A 163 11.57 -5.20 10.84
C SER A 163 10.75 -6.08 11.79
N SER A 164 10.92 -7.41 11.74
CA SER A 164 10.22 -8.34 12.64
C SER A 164 10.58 -8.14 14.12
N GLU A 165 11.72 -7.52 14.41
CA GLU A 165 12.19 -7.27 15.78
C GLU A 165 11.67 -5.95 16.38
N LEU A 166 11.00 -5.11 15.58
CA LEU A 166 10.56 -3.77 16.02
C LEU A 166 9.23 -3.77 16.79
N TRP A 167 8.42 -4.80 16.61
CA TRP A 167 7.05 -4.89 17.10
C TRP A 167 6.98 -5.08 18.62
N GLN A 168 6.25 -4.19 19.30
CA GLN A 168 6.26 -4.15 20.78
C GLN A 168 5.35 -5.18 21.47
N ASP A 169 4.34 -5.70 20.77
CA ASP A 169 3.39 -6.65 21.32
C ASP A 169 3.15 -7.90 20.46
N GLU A 170 2.46 -8.87 21.05
CA GLU A 170 2.14 -10.15 20.42
C GLU A 170 1.23 -9.97 19.21
N ILE A 171 0.24 -9.07 19.28
CA ILE A 171 -0.71 -8.83 18.19
C ILE A 171 0.06 -8.36 16.95
N SER A 172 0.93 -7.38 17.11
CA SER A 172 1.76 -6.82 16.04
C SER A 172 2.72 -7.86 15.47
N SER A 173 3.43 -8.57 16.35
CA SER A 173 4.40 -9.60 15.96
C SER A 173 3.72 -10.73 15.17
N LYS A 174 2.52 -11.14 15.60
CA LYS A 174 1.71 -12.15 14.93
C LYS A 174 1.14 -11.64 13.60
N THR A 175 0.66 -10.39 13.54
CA THR A 175 0.20 -9.76 12.29
C THR A 175 1.32 -9.67 11.26
N TYR A 176 2.54 -9.38 11.68
CA TYR A 176 3.69 -9.38 10.79
C TYR A 176 4.06 -10.79 10.30
N LEU A 177 4.08 -11.79 11.18
CA LEU A 177 4.29 -13.19 10.80
C LEU A 177 3.23 -13.67 9.80
N ASP A 178 1.97 -13.33 10.03
CA ASP A 178 0.85 -13.70 9.15
C ASP A 178 1.00 -13.08 7.77
N PHE A 179 1.37 -11.81 7.71
CA PHE A 179 1.70 -11.15 6.44
C PHE A 179 2.82 -11.88 5.70
N VAL A 180 3.96 -12.17 6.36
CA VAL A 180 5.06 -12.90 5.72
C VAL A 180 4.59 -14.28 5.24
N SER A 181 3.77 -14.97 6.03
CA SER A 181 3.21 -16.27 5.68
C SER A 181 2.32 -16.18 4.43
N VAL A 182 1.42 -15.19 4.35
CA VAL A 182 0.55 -14.96 3.19
C VAL A 182 1.37 -14.77 1.93
N ILE A 183 2.33 -13.84 1.93
CA ILE A 183 3.12 -13.54 0.74
C ILE A 183 3.94 -14.77 0.33
N SER A 184 4.54 -15.45 1.30
CA SER A 184 5.37 -16.63 1.07
C SER A 184 4.59 -17.81 0.49
N SER A 185 3.36 -18.04 0.93
CA SER A 185 2.53 -19.15 0.47
C SER A 185 1.52 -18.77 -0.62
N ALA A 186 1.42 -17.49 -0.98
CA ALA A 186 0.36 -16.92 -1.81
C ALA A 186 -1.07 -17.31 -1.33
N ASN A 187 -1.29 -17.32 -0.01
CA ASN A 187 -2.56 -17.74 0.59
C ASN A 187 -3.19 -16.60 1.43
N PRO A 188 -4.17 -15.85 0.91
CA PRO A 188 -4.76 -14.72 1.62
C PRO A 188 -5.60 -15.11 2.84
N ASP A 189 -5.98 -16.37 2.99
CA ASP A 189 -6.75 -16.81 4.17
C ASP A 189 -5.87 -16.85 5.45
N LEU A 190 -4.55 -16.67 5.30
CA LEU A 190 -3.61 -16.60 6.42
C LEU A 190 -3.45 -15.19 7.01
N PHE A 191 -4.09 -14.16 6.43
CA PHE A 191 -4.04 -12.83 7.01
C PHE A 191 -4.61 -12.83 8.44
N SER A 192 -4.00 -12.02 9.31
CA SER A 192 -4.49 -11.80 10.66
C SER A 192 -5.95 -11.33 10.65
N PRO A 193 -6.76 -11.74 11.63
CA PRO A 193 -8.14 -11.28 11.75
C PRO A 193 -8.21 -9.77 11.96
N MET A 194 -9.33 -9.17 11.56
CA MET A 194 -9.60 -7.76 11.79
C MET A 194 -9.71 -7.49 13.29
N ILE A 195 -9.15 -6.38 13.75
CA ILE A 195 -9.40 -5.89 15.10
C ILE A 195 -10.69 -5.05 15.13
N CYS A 196 -11.54 -5.31 16.13
CA CYS A 196 -12.80 -4.59 16.32
C CYS A 196 -12.58 -3.25 17.04
N GLN A 197 -11.78 -2.35 16.44
CA GLN A 197 -11.54 -1.00 16.94
C GLN A 197 -11.53 -0.01 15.78
N GLN A 198 -11.87 1.25 16.09
CA GLN A 198 -11.85 2.33 15.12
C GLN A 198 -10.42 2.51 14.59
N GLN A 199 -10.26 2.40 13.26
CA GLN A 199 -8.98 2.66 12.59
C GLN A 199 -8.45 4.05 12.98
N TYR A 200 -7.14 4.15 13.20
CA TYR A 200 -6.43 5.36 13.65
C TYR A 200 -6.67 5.80 15.10
N PHE A 201 -7.75 5.32 15.75
CA PHE A 201 -8.14 5.66 17.12
C PHE A 201 -8.24 4.42 18.01
N VAL A 202 -7.24 3.55 17.91
CA VAL A 202 -7.16 2.31 18.71
C VAL A 202 -6.96 2.60 20.19
N LYS A 203 -7.54 1.76 21.05
CA LYS A 203 -7.58 1.90 22.50
C LYS A 203 -6.55 1.03 23.22
N ASP A 204 -5.99 0.04 22.54
CA ASP A 204 -4.98 -0.88 23.07
C ASP A 204 -3.55 -0.36 22.91
N ILE A 205 -3.35 0.78 22.24
CA ILE A 205 -2.06 1.47 22.12
C ILE A 205 -2.15 2.82 22.84
N PHE A 206 -1.15 3.14 23.66
CA PHE A 206 -1.05 4.43 24.33
C PHE A 206 -0.23 5.42 23.48
N PHE A 207 -0.89 6.48 23.04
CA PHE A 207 -0.30 7.56 22.24
C PHE A 207 0.21 8.68 23.16
N ASN A 208 1.54 8.81 23.25
CA ASN A 208 2.20 9.66 24.24
C ASN A 208 2.02 11.17 23.96
N LYS A 209 1.95 11.55 22.69
CA LYS A 209 1.70 12.94 22.26
C LYS A 209 0.20 13.20 22.08
N GLY A 210 -0.55 12.18 21.69
CA GLY A 210 -2.00 12.22 21.49
C GLY A 210 -2.42 13.14 20.34
N TYR A 211 -3.70 13.49 20.31
CA TYR A 211 -4.36 14.06 19.12
C TYR A 211 -4.56 15.59 19.15
N LEU A 212 -3.80 16.33 19.96
CA LEU A 212 -3.99 17.76 20.15
C LEU A 212 -3.78 18.58 18.86
N ARG A 213 -2.79 18.21 18.05
CA ARG A 213 -2.45 18.84 16.76
C ARG A 213 -2.31 17.75 15.71
N PHE A 214 -3.33 17.58 14.89
CA PHE A 214 -3.49 16.42 14.01
C PHE A 214 -3.15 16.77 12.55
N ILE A 215 -2.39 15.93 11.87
CA ILE A 215 -2.24 15.97 10.41
C ILE A 215 -2.90 14.73 9.82
N ASP A 216 -3.83 14.95 8.90
CA ASP A 216 -4.55 13.92 8.14
C ASP A 216 -4.08 13.96 6.68
N CYS A 217 -3.23 13.02 6.29
CA CYS A 217 -2.78 12.84 4.92
C CYS A 217 -3.65 11.80 4.22
N GLY A 218 -4.28 12.22 3.11
CA GLY A 218 -5.35 11.44 2.47
C GLY A 218 -6.64 11.58 3.26
N ALA A 219 -7.12 12.82 3.40
CA ALA A 219 -8.26 13.15 4.24
C ALA A 219 -9.62 12.77 3.62
N TYR A 220 -9.64 12.34 2.34
CA TYR A 220 -10.81 11.91 1.62
C TYR A 220 -11.97 12.92 1.75
N GLU A 221 -13.10 12.52 2.33
CA GLU A 221 -14.26 13.40 2.56
C GLU A 221 -14.35 13.95 4.00
N GLY A 222 -13.30 13.77 4.82
CA GLY A 222 -13.24 14.20 6.21
C GLY A 222 -13.74 13.16 7.23
N ASP A 223 -13.76 11.89 6.85
CA ASP A 223 -14.16 10.77 7.70
C ASP A 223 -13.25 10.62 8.93
N THR A 224 -11.94 10.75 8.76
CA THR A 224 -10.95 10.71 9.85
C THR A 224 -11.10 11.91 10.78
N ALA A 225 -11.41 13.10 10.23
CA ALA A 225 -11.73 14.28 11.03
C ALA A 225 -13.00 14.10 11.87
N ALA A 226 -14.04 13.47 11.30
CA ALA A 226 -15.25 13.12 12.05
C ALA A 226 -14.96 12.10 13.16
N ALA A 227 -14.14 11.08 12.87
CA ALA A 227 -13.69 10.10 13.85
C ALA A 227 -12.85 10.74 14.97
N LEU A 228 -12.00 11.72 14.66
CA LEU A 228 -11.23 12.51 15.64
C LEU A 228 -12.17 13.20 16.64
N ALA A 229 -13.21 13.88 16.14
CA ALA A 229 -14.19 14.57 16.98
C ALA A 229 -15.01 13.61 17.86
N ALA A 230 -15.20 12.36 17.42
CA ALA A 230 -15.92 11.34 18.18
C ALA A 230 -15.05 10.67 19.27
N ASN A 231 -13.74 10.62 19.08
CA ASN A 231 -12.82 9.88 19.98
C ASN A 231 -12.03 10.78 20.93
N THR A 232 -12.05 12.09 20.73
CA THR A 232 -11.18 13.02 21.47
C THR A 232 -11.93 14.28 21.90
N ALA A 233 -11.44 14.94 22.94
CA ALA A 233 -11.82 16.33 23.20
C ALA A 233 -11.37 17.20 22.01
N THR A 234 -12.03 18.35 21.79
CA THR A 234 -11.74 19.25 20.66
C THR A 234 -10.24 19.44 20.45
N ALA A 235 -9.75 19.00 19.29
CA ALA A 235 -8.36 19.18 18.91
C ALA A 235 -8.02 20.67 18.81
N ARG A 236 -6.78 21.05 19.13
CA ARG A 236 -6.35 22.45 19.00
C ARG A 236 -6.26 22.84 17.53
N ALA A 237 -5.67 21.98 16.70
CA ALA A 237 -5.53 22.24 15.29
C ALA A 237 -5.57 20.95 14.47
N ILE A 238 -6.10 21.03 13.25
CA ILE A 238 -6.03 19.95 12.25
C ILE A 238 -5.59 20.51 10.90
N VAL A 239 -4.74 19.76 10.20
CA VAL A 239 -4.37 19.98 8.80
C VAL A 239 -4.80 18.76 8.00
N CYS A 240 -5.55 18.96 6.93
CA CYS A 240 -6.00 17.88 6.03
C CYS A 240 -5.42 18.08 4.63
N PHE A 241 -4.88 17.01 4.04
CA PHE A 241 -4.38 16.97 2.67
C PHE A 241 -5.22 16.02 1.84
N GLU A 242 -5.82 16.51 0.74
CA GLU A 242 -6.59 15.70 -0.19
C GLU A 242 -6.39 16.22 -1.64
N PRO A 243 -5.71 15.46 -2.51
CA PRO A 243 -5.44 15.89 -3.89
C PRO A 243 -6.61 15.74 -4.85
N ASP A 244 -7.57 14.82 -4.61
CA ASP A 244 -8.69 14.65 -5.53
C ASP A 244 -9.68 15.83 -5.40
N PRO A 245 -9.98 16.54 -6.50
CA PRO A 245 -10.83 17.73 -6.42
C PRO A 245 -12.23 17.47 -5.87
N GLN A 246 -12.84 16.31 -6.16
CA GLN A 246 -14.19 16.00 -5.71
C GLN A 246 -14.20 15.64 -4.22
N ASN A 247 -13.23 14.83 -3.79
CA ASN A 247 -13.05 14.52 -2.37
C ASN A 247 -12.76 15.79 -1.57
N PHE A 248 -11.89 16.67 -2.07
CA PHE A 248 -11.57 17.93 -1.41
C PHE A 248 -12.78 18.86 -1.26
N ILE A 249 -13.69 18.91 -2.26
CA ILE A 249 -14.96 19.64 -2.15
C ILE A 249 -15.84 19.05 -1.04
N ASN A 250 -15.92 17.72 -0.95
CA ASN A 250 -16.69 17.03 0.09
C ASN A 250 -16.09 17.30 1.48
N LEU A 251 -14.76 17.19 1.62
CA LEU A 251 -14.02 17.55 2.83
C LEU A 251 -14.29 18.99 3.28
N CYS A 252 -14.19 19.95 2.36
CA CYS A 252 -14.50 21.36 2.67
C CYS A 252 -15.94 21.53 3.18
N THR A 253 -16.88 20.79 2.60
CA THR A 253 -18.29 20.83 2.99
C THR A 253 -18.49 20.24 4.39
N ALA A 254 -17.89 19.08 4.67
CA ALA A 254 -17.94 18.42 5.97
C ALA A 254 -17.35 19.30 7.09
N MET A 255 -16.16 19.85 6.87
CA MET A 255 -15.42 20.66 7.86
C MET A 255 -16.09 22.02 8.14
N ARG A 256 -16.85 22.57 7.18
CA ARG A 256 -17.70 23.75 7.42
C ARG A 256 -18.93 23.44 8.25
N LYS A 257 -19.54 22.27 8.03
CA LYS A 257 -20.77 21.86 8.72
C LYS A 257 -20.51 21.55 10.20
N GLN A 258 -19.39 20.91 10.51
CA GLN A 258 -19.02 20.55 11.87
C GLN A 258 -17.55 20.83 12.12
N ARG A 259 -17.26 21.79 13.00
CA ARG A 259 -15.89 22.04 13.41
C ARG A 259 -15.39 20.93 14.33
N VAL A 260 -14.22 20.39 14.01
CA VAL A 260 -13.55 19.34 14.79
C VAL A 260 -12.38 19.88 15.64
N ALA A 261 -11.88 21.06 15.29
CA ALA A 261 -10.76 21.72 15.96
C ALA A 261 -10.90 23.25 16.01
N ASN A 262 -10.14 23.90 16.90
CA ASN A 262 -10.08 25.37 16.99
C ASN A 262 -9.50 25.99 15.71
N GLU A 263 -8.48 25.37 15.13
CA GLU A 263 -7.87 25.74 13.85
C GLU A 263 -8.01 24.57 12.85
N GLN A 264 -8.44 24.84 11.61
CA GLN A 264 -8.64 23.83 10.56
C GLN A 264 -8.07 24.37 9.26
N ILE A 265 -7.10 23.66 8.69
CA ILE A 265 -6.41 24.04 7.45
C ILE A 265 -6.59 22.90 6.45
N LEU A 266 -7.07 23.19 5.25
CA LEU A 266 -7.35 22.19 4.22
C LEU A 266 -6.50 22.50 2.98
N PHE A 267 -5.71 21.53 2.54
CA PHE A 267 -4.82 21.65 1.38
C PHE A 267 -5.31 20.75 0.23
N PRO A 268 -5.60 21.30 -0.96
CA PRO A 268 -5.99 20.53 -2.14
C PRO A 268 -4.76 19.96 -2.87
N CYS A 269 -3.91 19.25 -2.14
CA CYS A 269 -2.67 18.67 -2.65
C CYS A 269 -2.37 17.32 -1.97
N GLY A 270 -1.55 16.52 -2.63
CA GLY A 270 -0.99 15.29 -2.06
C GLY A 270 0.24 15.60 -1.19
N VAL A 271 0.65 14.65 -0.37
CA VAL A 271 1.91 14.72 0.39
C VAL A 271 2.97 13.83 -0.25
N TRP A 272 4.22 14.28 -0.24
CA TRP A 272 5.33 13.66 -0.96
C TRP A 272 6.68 14.05 -0.34
N HIS A 273 7.80 13.60 -0.91
CA HIS A 273 9.14 13.91 -0.36
C HIS A 273 9.63 15.32 -0.67
N ARG A 274 9.03 15.99 -1.65
CA ARG A 274 9.32 17.39 -2.02
C ARG A 274 8.10 18.08 -2.61
N SER A 275 8.09 19.40 -2.56
CA SER A 275 7.04 20.20 -3.17
C SER A 275 7.23 20.32 -4.69
N GLU A 276 6.38 19.63 -5.46
CA GLU A 276 6.45 19.58 -6.91
C GLU A 276 5.09 19.25 -7.55
N MET A 277 4.96 19.49 -8.86
CA MET A 277 3.82 19.01 -9.64
C MET A 277 4.12 17.60 -10.11
N VAL A 278 3.31 16.64 -9.67
CA VAL A 278 3.47 15.23 -10.03
C VAL A 278 2.32 14.80 -10.94
N ARG A 279 2.58 13.92 -11.90
CA ARG A 279 1.51 13.27 -12.65
C ARG A 279 0.73 12.34 -11.73
N PHE A 280 -0.59 12.42 -11.82
CA PHE A 280 -1.54 11.74 -10.97
C PHE A 280 -2.72 11.26 -11.78
N ARG A 281 -3.35 10.19 -11.30
CA ARG A 281 -4.53 9.65 -11.90
C ARG A 281 -5.67 9.71 -10.90
N SER A 282 -6.75 10.41 -11.27
CA SER A 282 -8.00 10.39 -10.50
C SER A 282 -8.65 9.01 -10.63
N GLY A 283 -9.03 8.42 -9.50
CA GLY A 283 -9.75 7.18 -9.43
C GLY A 283 -11.19 7.34 -8.92
N THR A 284 -12.06 6.36 -9.13
CA THR A 284 -13.36 6.27 -8.45
C THR A 284 -13.19 5.71 -7.03
N MET A 285 -13.73 6.39 -6.02
CA MET A 285 -14.02 5.94 -4.65
C MET A 285 -12.87 5.48 -3.73
N SER A 286 -11.66 5.21 -4.24
CA SER A 286 -10.44 4.92 -3.46
C SER A 286 -9.22 4.66 -4.35
N THR A 287 -9.21 5.13 -5.60
CA THR A 287 -8.29 4.61 -6.64
C THR A 287 -7.31 5.65 -7.20
N SER A 288 -7.03 6.68 -6.40
CA SER A 288 -6.25 7.84 -6.80
C SER A 288 -4.78 7.68 -6.43
N MET A 289 -3.87 7.58 -7.40
CA MET A 289 -2.45 7.29 -7.15
C MET A 289 -1.52 8.13 -8.04
N ILE A 290 -0.34 8.48 -7.51
CA ILE A 290 0.76 9.08 -8.27
C ILE A 290 1.21 8.12 -9.38
N SER A 291 1.37 8.62 -10.60
CA SER A 291 1.63 7.79 -11.77
C SER A 291 2.35 8.60 -12.85
N GLU A 292 3.48 8.11 -13.37
CA GLU A 292 4.18 8.76 -14.50
C GLU A 292 3.34 8.81 -15.79
N ILE A 293 2.35 7.93 -15.88
CA ILE A 293 1.36 7.84 -16.97
C ILE A 293 -0.02 8.37 -16.56
N GLY A 294 -0.09 9.18 -15.49
CA GLY A 294 -1.31 9.86 -15.07
C GLY A 294 -1.83 10.84 -16.13
N ASP A 295 -3.15 11.01 -16.17
CA ASP A 295 -3.86 11.90 -17.10
C ASP A 295 -4.03 13.33 -16.55
N ARG A 296 -3.61 13.57 -15.30
CA ARG A 296 -3.67 14.88 -14.64
C ARG A 296 -2.36 15.18 -13.93
N TYR A 297 -2.12 16.45 -13.63
CA TYR A 297 -1.08 16.84 -12.69
C TYR A 297 -1.75 17.27 -11.39
N ILE A 298 -1.25 16.81 -10.26
CA ILE A 298 -1.60 17.35 -8.95
C ILE A 298 -0.40 18.06 -8.36
N GLN A 299 -0.68 19.01 -7.48
CA GLN A 299 0.31 19.51 -6.56
C GLN A 299 0.58 18.45 -5.50
N CYS A 300 1.85 18.13 -5.28
CA CYS A 300 2.32 17.39 -4.12
C CYS A 300 3.22 18.30 -3.29
N VAL A 301 3.21 18.15 -1.96
CA VAL A 301 3.99 18.98 -1.04
C VAL A 301 4.73 18.14 -0.02
N ALA A 302 5.92 18.59 0.39
CA ALA A 302 6.54 18.07 1.61
C ALA A 302 5.89 18.73 2.83
N ILE A 303 5.56 17.93 3.84
CA ILE A 303 4.95 18.42 5.09
C ILE A 303 5.84 19.47 5.76
N ASP A 304 7.15 19.24 5.75
CA ASP A 304 8.15 20.16 6.31
C ASP A 304 8.18 21.53 5.61
N ASP A 305 7.75 21.62 4.33
CA ASP A 305 7.73 22.87 3.58
C ASP A 305 6.48 23.72 3.90
N VAL A 306 5.32 23.08 4.02
CA VAL A 306 4.02 23.79 4.06
C VAL A 306 3.50 24.04 5.47
N VAL A 307 3.93 23.24 6.45
CA VAL A 307 3.50 23.40 7.85
C VAL A 307 4.68 23.34 8.83
N PRO A 308 5.79 24.07 8.59
CA PRO A 308 7.05 23.93 9.35
C PRO A 308 6.91 24.20 10.86
N ASP A 309 6.03 25.11 11.24
CA ASP A 309 5.80 25.48 12.65
C ASP A 309 4.59 24.78 13.27
N PHE A 310 3.95 23.84 12.54
CA PHE A 310 2.73 23.22 13.01
C PHE A 310 2.97 22.31 14.21
N LYS A 311 4.15 21.69 14.36
CA LYS A 311 4.48 20.81 15.51
C LYS A 311 3.34 19.81 15.81
N PRO A 312 3.04 18.89 14.87
CA PRO A 312 1.97 17.93 15.05
C PRO A 312 2.24 17.04 16.27
N THR A 313 1.17 16.66 16.97
CA THR A 313 1.24 15.60 17.98
C THR A 313 0.84 14.25 17.40
N PHE A 314 0.09 14.25 16.30
CA PHE A 314 -0.32 13.03 15.59
C PHE A 314 -0.29 13.24 14.08
N ILE A 315 0.24 12.26 13.33
CA ILE A 315 0.17 12.23 11.87
C ILE A 315 -0.44 10.91 11.42
N LYS A 316 -1.54 10.99 10.67
CA LYS A 316 -2.13 9.85 9.95
C LYS A 316 -1.77 9.93 8.48
N MET A 317 -1.42 8.80 7.87
CA MET A 317 -1.18 8.70 6.42
C MET A 317 -1.89 7.50 5.82
N ASP A 318 -2.78 7.78 4.87
CA ASP A 318 -3.43 6.82 3.99
C ASP A 318 -3.45 7.44 2.59
N VAL A 319 -2.35 7.29 1.84
CA VAL A 319 -2.04 8.10 0.65
C VAL A 319 -1.74 7.24 -0.58
N GLU A 320 -2.39 6.09 -0.65
CA GLU A 320 -2.47 5.24 -1.85
C GLU A 320 -1.09 4.83 -2.39
N GLY A 321 -0.15 4.51 -1.50
CA GLY A 321 1.20 4.05 -1.84
C GLY A 321 2.30 5.12 -1.79
N ALA A 322 1.95 6.36 -1.47
CA ALA A 322 2.90 7.46 -1.30
C ALA A 322 3.48 7.58 0.12
N GLU A 323 3.15 6.67 1.04
CA GLU A 323 3.44 6.81 2.48
C GLU A 323 4.92 6.99 2.77
N TYR A 324 5.78 6.18 2.13
CA TYR A 324 7.22 6.27 2.32
C TYR A 324 7.79 7.63 1.92
N GLU A 325 7.38 8.15 0.75
CA GLU A 325 7.83 9.46 0.26
C GLU A 325 7.25 10.60 1.09
N ALA A 326 6.00 10.50 1.51
CA ALA A 326 5.38 11.47 2.43
C ALA A 326 6.12 11.55 3.77
N LEU A 327 6.54 10.40 4.32
CA LEU A 327 7.38 10.35 5.53
C LEU A 327 8.75 11.01 5.31
N ARG A 328 9.37 10.83 4.14
CA ARG A 328 10.61 11.55 3.79
C ARG A 328 10.42 13.06 3.72
N GLY A 329 9.25 13.51 3.25
CA GLY A 329 8.86 14.93 3.25
C GLY A 329 8.45 15.48 4.61
N ALA A 330 8.35 14.63 5.63
CA ALA A 330 8.09 14.99 7.03
C ALA A 330 9.29 14.70 7.94
N ARG A 331 10.47 14.43 7.36
CA ARG A 331 11.65 13.95 8.09
C ARG A 331 12.06 14.89 9.23
N LYS A 332 12.08 16.20 8.98
CA LYS A 332 12.43 17.21 9.99
C LYS A 332 11.38 17.23 11.10
N THR A 333 10.10 17.24 10.74
CA THR A 333 8.98 17.17 11.69
C THR A 333 9.07 15.92 12.57
N ILE A 334 9.31 14.74 11.99
CA ILE A 334 9.42 13.47 12.72
C ILE A 334 10.61 13.52 13.69
N LYS A 335 11.76 14.06 13.28
CA LYS A 335 12.95 14.18 14.13
C LYS A 335 12.81 15.16 15.28
N GLU A 336 12.24 16.33 15.02
CA GLU A 336 12.22 17.43 15.98
C GLU A 336 11.03 17.36 16.94
N VAL A 337 9.91 16.81 16.48
CA VAL A 337 8.64 16.81 17.23
C VAL A 337 8.28 15.41 17.75
N THR A 338 8.71 14.37 17.03
CA THR A 338 8.42 12.96 17.32
C THR A 338 6.91 12.73 17.54
N PRO A 339 6.05 13.07 16.55
CA PRO A 339 4.61 12.89 16.67
C PRO A 339 4.27 11.40 16.79
N ASP A 340 3.12 11.09 17.37
CA ASP A 340 2.52 9.78 17.23
C ASP A 340 2.08 9.58 15.76
N LEU A 341 2.18 8.36 15.25
CA LEU A 341 1.97 8.04 13.84
C LEU A 341 0.94 6.92 13.69
N ALA A 342 0.10 7.03 12.66
CA ALA A 342 -0.71 5.93 12.13
C ALA A 342 -0.61 5.89 10.60
N ILE A 343 0.14 4.92 10.08
CA ILE A 343 0.55 4.86 8.68
C ILE A 343 0.00 3.60 8.03
N SER A 344 -0.76 3.72 6.95
CA SER A 344 -1.20 2.60 6.13
C SER A 344 0.00 1.91 5.49
N VAL A 345 0.10 0.59 5.67
CA VAL A 345 1.23 -0.22 5.16
C VAL A 345 0.78 -1.30 4.16
N TYR A 346 -0.47 -1.23 3.69
CA TYR A 346 -1.08 -2.25 2.84
C TYR A 346 -1.06 -1.94 1.33
N HIS A 347 -0.73 -0.70 0.94
CA HIS A 347 -0.73 -0.28 -0.48
C HIS A 347 0.42 -0.86 -1.30
N ARG A 348 1.58 -1.05 -0.66
CA ARG A 348 2.80 -1.63 -1.24
C ARG A 348 3.31 -2.70 -0.29
N VAL A 349 3.71 -3.85 -0.84
CA VAL A 349 4.12 -5.01 -0.03
C VAL A 349 5.34 -4.66 0.82
N GLU A 350 6.23 -3.84 0.27
CA GLU A 350 7.47 -3.37 0.86
C GLU A 350 7.28 -2.39 2.02
N HIS A 351 6.16 -1.66 2.07
CA HIS A 351 5.85 -0.75 3.17
C HIS A 351 5.79 -1.46 4.53
N MET A 352 5.52 -2.76 4.56
CA MET A 352 5.48 -3.56 5.78
C MET A 352 6.84 -3.64 6.50
N TRP A 353 7.96 -3.58 5.77
CA TRP A 353 9.30 -3.54 6.39
C TRP A 353 10.00 -2.20 6.21
N GLU A 354 9.72 -1.47 5.14
CA GLU A 354 10.44 -0.25 4.80
C GLU A 354 10.05 0.95 5.64
N ILE A 355 8.77 1.13 5.91
CA ILE A 355 8.27 2.24 6.74
C ILE A 355 8.77 2.14 8.18
N PRO A 356 8.65 0.99 8.88
CA PRO A 356 9.17 0.90 10.25
C PRO A 356 10.70 1.03 10.30
N LEU A 357 11.43 0.51 9.30
CA LEU A 357 12.89 0.69 9.22
C LEU A 357 13.30 2.15 8.95
N LEU A 358 12.59 2.86 8.06
CA LEU A 358 12.80 4.29 7.83
C LEU A 358 12.62 5.05 9.13
N LEU A 359 11.48 4.90 9.79
CA LEU A 359 11.17 5.61 11.02
C LEU A 359 12.16 5.30 12.14
N LYS A 360 12.59 4.04 12.26
CA LYS A 360 13.64 3.64 13.21
C LYS A 360 14.98 4.33 12.92
N SER A 361 15.32 4.50 11.64
CA SER A 361 16.55 5.18 11.21
C SER A 361 16.48 6.70 11.43
N GLU A 362 15.29 7.28 11.32
CA GLU A 362 15.08 8.72 11.51
C GLU A 362 14.96 9.10 12.98
N HIS A 363 14.38 8.22 13.81
CA HIS A 363 14.24 8.43 15.25
C HIS A 363 14.27 7.09 16.02
N ALA A 364 15.32 6.88 16.81
CA ALA A 364 15.58 5.59 17.46
C ALA A 364 14.53 5.20 18.52
N ASP A 365 13.82 6.16 19.12
CA ASP A 365 12.97 5.94 20.30
C ASP A 365 11.47 5.75 19.98
N TYR A 366 11.10 5.29 18.79
CA TYR A 366 9.72 4.88 18.53
C TYR A 366 9.44 3.46 19.04
N ALA A 367 8.28 3.29 19.68
CA ALA A 367 7.61 2.02 19.89
C ALA A 367 6.66 1.74 18.72
N PHE A 368 6.87 0.61 18.03
CA PHE A 368 6.10 0.23 16.85
C PHE A 368 5.04 -0.85 17.14
N TYR A 369 3.89 -0.68 16.51
CA TYR A 369 2.75 -1.58 16.58
C TYR A 369 2.13 -1.77 15.21
N LEU A 370 1.39 -2.85 15.03
CA LEU A 370 0.76 -3.20 13.77
C LEU A 370 -0.64 -3.78 14.04
N ARG A 371 -1.66 -3.29 13.31
CA ARG A 371 -3.02 -3.81 13.40
C ARG A 371 -3.64 -3.94 12.01
N ASN A 372 -4.40 -5.00 11.82
CA ASN A 372 -5.21 -5.21 10.63
C ASN A 372 -6.66 -4.78 10.91
N HIS A 373 -7.19 -3.83 10.13
CA HIS A 373 -8.56 -3.34 10.29
C HIS A 373 -9.52 -3.90 9.22
N GLY A 374 -9.00 -4.39 8.09
CA GLY A 374 -9.78 -4.87 6.96
C GLY A 374 -9.55 -6.35 6.63
N ARG A 375 -10.37 -6.87 5.71
CA ARG A 375 -10.26 -8.26 5.27
C ARG A 375 -9.04 -8.43 4.36
N HIS A 376 -8.38 -9.59 4.47
CA HIS A 376 -7.24 -9.94 3.63
C HIS A 376 -6.12 -8.88 3.62
N GLY A 377 -5.82 -8.29 4.78
CA GLY A 377 -4.71 -7.36 4.99
C GLY A 377 -4.94 -5.93 4.50
N VAL A 378 -6.08 -5.63 3.86
CA VAL A 378 -6.48 -4.26 3.54
C VAL A 378 -6.66 -3.48 4.84
N GLU A 379 -6.34 -2.19 4.84
CA GLU A 379 -6.41 -1.35 6.05
C GLU A 379 -5.47 -1.84 7.18
N THR A 380 -4.37 -2.51 6.84
CA THR A 380 -3.30 -2.75 7.81
C THR A 380 -2.57 -1.44 8.08
N VAL A 381 -2.53 -1.04 9.35
CA VAL A 381 -1.96 0.22 9.82
C VAL A 381 -0.82 -0.07 10.81
N MET A 382 0.33 0.53 10.54
CA MET A 382 1.44 0.62 11.48
C MET A 382 1.24 1.85 12.37
N TYR A 383 1.33 1.65 13.67
CA TYR A 383 1.31 2.74 14.65
C TYR A 383 2.70 2.93 15.25
N ALA A 384 3.10 4.16 15.50
CA ALA A 384 4.32 4.47 16.23
C ALA A 384 4.06 5.55 17.28
N THR A 385 4.58 5.36 18.49
CA THR A 385 4.49 6.31 19.62
C THR A 385 5.87 6.53 20.19
N SER A 386 6.22 7.77 20.57
CA SER A 386 7.53 8.05 21.19
C SER A 386 7.65 7.28 22.51
N LEU A 387 8.79 6.66 22.81
CA LEU A 387 9.04 5.96 24.10
C LEU A 387 9.18 6.91 25.28
#